data_AF-A0A439V800-F1
#
_entry.id   AF-A0A439V800-F1
#
_cell.length_a   1.000
_cell.length_b   1.000
_cell.length_c   1.000
_cell.angle_alpha   90.00
_cell.angle_beta   90.00
_cell.angle_gamma   90.00
#
_symmetry.space_group_name_H-M   'P 1'
#
loop_
_entity.id
_entity.type
_entity.pdbx_description
1 polymer ?
#
loop_
_entity_poly.entity_id
_entity_poly.type
_entity_poly.pdbx_seq_one_letter_code
_entity_poly.pdbx_strand_id
1 'polypeptide(L)'
;MSMTTWAFEIKTYGNSPFVLEAIKEKHYPDATHTYCLDYLASALTKDRIAVGYSSADATKGIGGGLLAYVASFSVDKTPVIVRNLIRAIFIGISGKGDFSFAREAVPTTDVRTRGRFEVDPLDAEEMAVLNNRLADFGFCLVLDGYSFEESLPGIPGTSAQTYCADPIGTINRHPSRRLAIAHQQAWLTSKPERRGILYRPRIPYSLEIYTQEDPRHSAWQLRKVTEVKLENISPIVSLGINRALFAEARVGLEFDAGVLQNFCLAKSSEVAGFVDIPLEIVYGIVELPTQTIKAEFERANSTAALATAQTSLIETQRQYELFLRGKSSNVGTPPQGGIQNTNACPNNQCVATPATMTNNDGVKAAGPFLDATESGICKELTTQLTAVRAGDP
;
A
#
# COMPACT_ATOMS: atom_id res chain seq x y z
N MET A 1 -2.36 16.71 4.68
CA MET A 1 -1.87 15.74 3.66
C MET A 1 -0.57 15.14 4.13
N SER A 2 -0.04 14.11 3.49
CA SER A 2 1.30 13.59 3.79
C SER A 2 2.33 14.10 2.78
N MET A 3 3.58 14.17 3.22
CA MET A 3 4.79 14.44 2.45
C MET A 3 5.80 13.34 2.80
N THR A 4 6.49 12.82 1.81
CA THR A 4 7.55 11.81 1.97
C THR A 4 8.92 12.42 1.79
N THR A 5 9.83 12.05 2.67
CA THR A 5 11.26 12.31 2.54
C THR A 5 12.01 10.98 2.55
N TRP A 6 13.22 10.97 2.02
CA TRP A 6 14.13 9.84 2.15
C TRP A 6 15.10 10.10 3.26
N ALA A 7 15.22 9.15 4.19
CA ALA A 7 16.24 9.14 5.20
C ALA A 7 17.19 7.96 5.01
N PHE A 8 18.49 8.24 5.01
CA PHE A 8 19.52 7.20 4.89
C PHE A 8 20.83 7.61 5.56
N GLU A 9 21.68 6.62 5.81
CA GLU A 9 23.01 6.81 6.38
C GLU A 9 24.08 6.28 5.43
N ILE A 10 25.25 6.92 5.45
CA ILE A 10 26.45 6.39 4.82
C ILE A 10 27.37 5.86 5.91
N LYS A 11 27.76 4.60 5.81
CA LYS A 11 28.66 3.94 6.77
C LYS A 11 29.93 3.45 6.10
N THR A 12 31.00 3.41 6.89
CA THR A 12 32.26 2.72 6.54
C THR A 12 32.52 1.59 7.52
N TYR A 13 32.98 0.45 7.01
CA TYR A 13 33.33 -0.73 7.80
C TYR A 13 34.86 -0.93 7.72
N GLY A 14 35.61 -0.33 8.65
CA GLY A 14 37.08 -0.33 8.58
C GLY A 14 37.61 0.31 7.28
N ASN A 15 38.35 -0.47 6.49
CA ASN A 15 38.90 -0.05 5.19
C ASN A 15 38.00 -0.41 3.99
N SER A 16 36.73 -0.77 4.24
CA SER A 16 35.76 -1.04 3.16
C SER A 16 35.40 0.25 2.39
N PRO A 17 34.92 0.13 1.14
CA PRO A 17 34.23 1.24 0.49
C PRO A 17 33.03 1.70 1.32
N PHE A 18 32.58 2.93 1.07
CA PHE A 18 31.37 3.47 1.66
C PHE A 18 30.17 2.59 1.29
N VAL A 19 29.25 2.43 2.23
CA VAL A 19 28.00 1.71 2.03
C VAL A 19 26.85 2.66 2.31
N LEU A 20 26.00 2.84 1.30
CA LEU A 20 24.71 3.48 1.44
C LEU A 20 23.74 2.49 2.11
N GLU A 21 23.29 2.80 3.32
CA GLU A 21 22.24 1.99 3.95
C GLU A 21 20.93 2.12 3.18
N ALA A 22 20.05 1.13 3.35
CA ALA A 22 18.75 1.11 2.70
C ALA A 22 18.01 2.44 2.92
N ILE A 23 17.61 3.07 1.82
CA ILE A 23 16.83 4.30 1.82
C ILE A 23 15.48 3.99 2.47
N LYS A 24 15.16 4.72 3.53
CA LYS A 24 13.90 4.59 4.24
C LYS A 24 13.02 5.78 3.92
N GLU A 25 11.78 5.51 3.53
CA GLU A 25 10.75 6.52 3.39
C GLU A 25 10.33 6.99 4.79
N LYS A 26 10.24 8.31 4.98
CA LYS A 26 9.66 8.93 6.16
C LYS A 26 8.49 9.80 5.75
N HIS A 27 7.37 9.67 6.44
CA HIS A 27 6.12 10.35 6.13
C HIS A 27 5.83 11.43 7.18
N TYR A 28 5.56 12.64 6.74
CA TYR A 28 5.21 13.79 7.59
C TYR A 28 3.88 14.40 7.20
N PRO A 29 3.12 14.97 8.15
CA PRO A 29 2.00 15.81 7.79
C PRO A 29 2.50 17.08 7.09
N ASP A 30 2.02 17.32 5.89
CA ASP A 30 2.27 18.55 5.15
C ASP A 30 1.48 19.71 5.77
N ALA A 31 2.20 20.60 6.44
CA ALA A 31 1.65 21.74 7.15
C ALA A 31 1.13 22.85 6.21
N THR A 32 1.52 22.82 4.92
CA THR A 32 1.05 23.82 3.94
C THR A 32 -0.42 23.62 3.57
N HIS A 33 -0.97 22.42 3.84
CA HIS A 33 -2.33 22.06 3.50
C HIS A 33 -3.18 21.81 4.74
N THR A 34 -4.09 22.75 5.04
CA THR A 34 -5.13 22.57 6.08
C THR A 34 -6.48 22.32 5.42
N TYR A 35 -7.14 21.24 5.82
CA TYR A 35 -8.48 20.89 5.33
C TYR A 35 -9.45 20.77 6.50
N CYS A 36 -10.65 21.34 6.33
CA CYS A 36 -11.73 21.22 7.29
C CYS A 36 -12.71 20.14 6.81
N LEU A 37 -13.17 19.31 7.74
CA LEU A 37 -14.27 18.39 7.48
C LEU A 37 -15.58 19.19 7.48
N ASP A 38 -16.18 19.38 6.32
CA ASP A 38 -17.50 19.99 6.19
C ASP A 38 -18.57 18.94 6.53
N TYR A 39 -18.97 18.92 7.81
CA TYR A 39 -19.99 18.02 8.32
C TYR A 39 -21.33 18.75 8.47
N LEU A 40 -22.25 18.47 7.53
CA LEU A 40 -23.62 18.97 7.58
C LEU A 40 -24.47 18.09 8.48
N ALA A 41 -24.62 18.44 9.75
CA ALA A 41 -25.55 17.73 10.64
C ALA A 41 -26.99 17.84 10.09
N SER A 42 -27.70 16.72 9.99
CA SER A 42 -29.14 16.71 9.69
C SER A 42 -29.92 16.46 10.99
N ALA A 43 -30.99 17.23 11.22
CA ALA A 43 -31.86 17.02 12.37
C ALA A 43 -32.59 15.67 12.34
N LEU A 44 -32.67 15.05 11.15
CA LEU A 44 -33.37 13.78 10.92
C LEU A 44 -32.45 12.55 11.06
N THR A 45 -31.15 12.74 11.20
CA THR A 45 -30.18 11.65 11.31
C THR A 45 -29.36 11.79 12.59
N LYS A 46 -29.00 10.67 13.21
CA LYS A 46 -27.94 10.66 14.22
C LYS A 46 -26.66 10.21 13.54
N ASP A 47 -25.92 11.15 12.98
CA ASP A 47 -24.61 10.84 12.44
C ASP A 47 -23.53 11.02 13.50
N ARG A 48 -22.57 10.12 13.50
CA ARG A 48 -21.35 10.17 14.29
C ARG A 48 -20.18 9.95 13.35
N ILE A 49 -19.21 10.85 13.41
CA ILE A 49 -17.94 10.70 12.70
C ILE A 49 -16.84 10.58 13.75
N ALA A 50 -16.01 9.56 13.61
CA ALA A 50 -14.80 9.37 14.38
C ALA A 50 -13.61 9.51 13.43
N VAL A 51 -12.67 10.38 13.82
CA VAL A 51 -11.42 10.60 13.07
C VAL A 51 -10.28 10.25 14.01
N GLY A 52 -9.37 9.39 13.54
CA GLY A 52 -8.17 9.02 14.26
C GLY A 52 -6.92 9.41 13.50
N TYR A 53 -5.89 9.79 14.24
CA TYR A 53 -4.58 10.15 13.71
C TYR A 53 -3.52 9.17 14.22
N SER A 54 -2.48 8.95 13.42
CA SER A 54 -1.34 8.14 13.81
C SER A 54 -0.57 8.80 14.94
N SER A 55 -0.13 8.00 15.91
CA SER A 55 0.95 8.39 16.80
C SER A 55 2.27 8.36 16.03
N ALA A 56 3.23 9.20 16.44
CA ALA A 56 4.58 9.14 15.88
C ALA A 56 5.19 7.76 16.13
N ASP A 57 5.72 7.13 15.08
CA ASP A 57 6.44 5.86 15.14
C ASP A 57 7.78 6.02 14.42
N ALA A 58 8.81 6.29 15.21
CA ALA A 58 10.17 6.47 14.72
C ALA A 58 10.73 5.21 14.03
N THR A 59 10.23 4.02 14.36
CA THR A 59 10.70 2.76 13.76
C THR A 59 10.22 2.61 12.32
N LYS A 60 9.03 3.10 12.03
CA LYS A 60 8.41 3.11 10.70
C LYS A 60 8.63 4.41 9.92
N GLY A 61 9.31 5.40 10.52
CA GLY A 61 9.50 6.72 9.90
C GLY A 61 8.19 7.51 9.79
N ILE A 62 7.20 7.21 10.63
CA ILE A 62 5.88 7.86 10.58
C ILE A 62 5.88 9.03 11.56
N GLY A 63 5.74 10.25 11.05
CA GLY A 63 5.44 11.43 11.84
C GLY A 63 4.05 11.31 12.49
N GLY A 64 3.92 11.82 13.71
CA GLY A 64 2.61 11.89 14.37
C GLY A 64 1.67 12.85 13.63
N GLY A 65 0.36 12.61 13.73
CA GLY A 65 -0.65 13.51 13.19
C GLY A 65 -1.05 13.23 11.74
N LEU A 66 -0.61 12.12 11.14
CA LEU A 66 -1.16 11.66 9.86
C LEU A 66 -2.52 11.00 10.08
N LEU A 67 -3.39 11.03 9.07
CA LEU A 67 -4.70 10.37 9.17
C LEU A 67 -4.48 8.85 9.29
N ALA A 68 -5.13 8.22 10.27
CA ALA A 68 -5.08 6.77 10.50
C ALA A 68 -6.42 6.11 10.20
N TYR A 69 -7.53 6.74 10.60
CA TYR A 69 -8.85 6.26 10.21
C TYR A 69 -9.89 7.36 10.17
N VAL A 70 -10.91 7.14 9.34
CA VAL A 70 -12.17 7.87 9.41
C VAL A 70 -13.31 6.88 9.40
N ALA A 71 -14.10 6.88 10.46
CA ALA A 71 -15.31 6.06 10.57
C ALA A 71 -16.52 6.98 10.62
N SER A 72 -17.54 6.66 9.82
CA SER A 72 -18.82 7.35 9.83
C SER A 72 -19.92 6.34 10.11
N PHE A 73 -20.82 6.72 11.01
CA PHE A 73 -22.02 5.99 11.35
C PHE A 73 -23.21 6.91 11.20
N SER A 74 -24.11 6.63 10.26
CA SER A 74 -25.35 7.39 10.08
C SER A 74 -26.55 6.47 10.30
N VAL A 75 -27.42 6.86 11.23
CA VAL A 75 -28.72 6.20 11.46
C VAL A 75 -29.83 7.19 11.14
N ASP A 76 -30.66 6.83 10.16
CA ASP A 76 -31.91 7.53 9.89
C ASP A 76 -32.89 7.25 11.05
N LYS A 77 -33.34 8.32 11.69
CA LYS A 77 -34.14 8.27 12.91
C LYS A 77 -35.64 8.21 12.65
N THR A 78 -36.08 8.20 11.40
CA THR A 78 -37.52 8.28 11.04
C THR A 78 -38.40 7.25 11.77
N PRO A 79 -37.92 6.06 12.19
CA PRO A 79 -38.73 5.15 13.02
C PRO A 79 -38.38 5.12 14.53
N VAL A 80 -37.20 5.58 14.99
CA VAL A 80 -36.70 5.24 16.36
C VAL A 80 -35.97 6.41 17.05
N ILE A 81 -36.67 7.52 17.24
CA ILE A 81 -36.44 8.40 18.40
C ILE A 81 -37.22 7.80 19.57
N VAL A 82 -36.73 6.74 20.21
CA VAL A 82 -37.03 6.37 21.61
C VAL A 82 -36.15 5.16 21.95
N ARG A 83 -35.31 5.35 22.98
CA ARG A 83 -34.51 4.38 23.77
C ARG A 83 -32.99 4.46 23.62
N ASN A 84 -32.46 5.31 24.49
CA ASN A 84 -31.33 5.05 25.39
C ASN A 84 -29.90 5.07 24.83
N LEU A 85 -29.43 6.32 24.72
CA LEU A 85 -28.19 6.81 25.36
C LEU A 85 -27.54 5.82 26.37
N ILE A 86 -26.48 5.11 25.96
CA ILE A 86 -25.53 4.50 26.90
C ILE A 86 -24.09 4.88 26.54
N ARG A 87 -23.57 5.72 27.44
CA ARG A 87 -22.20 5.88 27.99
C ARG A 87 -21.00 6.01 27.06
N ALA A 88 -20.48 7.23 27.08
CA ALA A 88 -19.14 7.61 26.67
C ALA A 88 -18.07 7.14 27.68
N ILE A 89 -16.85 7.00 27.14
CA ILE A 89 -15.52 7.07 27.80
C ILE A 89 -15.10 5.82 28.59
N PHE A 90 -14.02 5.16 28.13
CA PHE A 90 -12.78 5.08 28.92
C PHE A 90 -11.55 4.77 28.03
N ILE A 91 -10.52 5.60 28.20
CA ILE A 91 -9.12 5.35 27.90
C ILE A 91 -8.57 4.44 29.01
N GLY A 92 -7.86 3.37 28.68
CA GLY A 92 -6.84 2.81 29.59
C GLY A 92 -6.71 1.28 29.63
N ILE A 93 -5.44 0.86 29.74
CA ILE A 93 -4.87 -0.49 29.99
C ILE A 93 -4.49 -1.21 28.67
N SER A 94 -3.27 -1.07 28.16
CA SER A 94 -1.98 -1.65 28.63
C SER A 94 -2.01 -3.18 28.80
N GLY A 95 -1.40 -3.88 27.85
CA GLY A 95 -1.20 -5.33 27.89
C GLY A 95 -0.05 -5.74 26.99
N LYS A 96 1.09 -6.06 27.62
CA LYS A 96 2.38 -6.44 27.04
C LYS A 96 2.34 -7.44 25.88
N GLY A 97 3.33 -7.29 25.00
CA GLY A 97 3.88 -8.34 24.15
C GLY A 97 5.29 -7.95 23.72
N ASP A 98 6.26 -8.13 24.64
CA ASP A 98 7.70 -8.04 24.33
C ASP A 98 8.04 -9.03 23.20
N PHE A 99 8.46 -8.51 22.05
CA PHE A 99 9.20 -9.26 21.04
C PHE A 99 10.56 -8.61 20.83
N SER A 100 11.51 -8.93 21.71
CA SER A 100 12.93 -8.68 21.45
C SER A 100 13.48 -9.83 20.62
N PHE A 101 13.70 -9.62 19.33
CA PHE A 101 14.69 -10.42 18.60
C PHE A 101 16.07 -9.89 18.96
N ALA A 102 16.70 -10.52 19.95
CA ALA A 102 18.14 -10.40 20.14
C ALA A 102 18.81 -11.06 18.92
N ARG A 103 19.24 -10.24 17.96
CA ARG A 103 20.28 -10.67 17.01
C ARG A 103 21.61 -10.57 17.73
N GLU A 104 22.30 -11.69 17.75
CA GLU A 104 23.68 -11.81 18.19
C GLU A 104 24.53 -10.77 17.44
N ALA A 105 25.16 -9.88 18.21
CA ALA A 105 26.02 -8.83 17.67
C ALA A 105 27.27 -9.50 17.08
N VAL A 106 27.42 -9.45 15.76
CA VAL A 106 28.73 -9.58 15.12
C VAL A 106 29.62 -8.51 15.75
N PRO A 107 30.82 -8.84 16.25
CA PRO A 107 31.73 -7.84 16.78
C PRO A 107 32.13 -6.89 15.64
N THR A 108 31.47 -5.74 15.59
CA THR A 108 31.76 -4.65 14.68
C THR A 108 33.02 -3.94 15.13
N THR A 109 34.17 -4.42 14.68
CA THR A 109 35.38 -3.60 14.72
C THR A 109 35.19 -2.42 13.74
N ASP A 110 34.84 -1.27 14.31
CA ASP A 110 34.88 0.09 13.73
C ASP A 110 33.87 0.41 12.60
N VAL A 111 32.57 0.36 12.89
CA VAL A 111 31.54 0.97 12.04
C VAL A 111 31.45 2.47 12.36
N ARG A 112 31.71 3.31 11.36
CA ARG A 112 31.58 4.77 11.50
C ARG A 112 30.50 5.29 10.57
N THR A 113 29.49 5.94 11.15
CA THR A 113 28.51 6.74 10.39
C THR A 113 29.21 8.01 9.89
N ARG A 114 29.24 8.20 8.58
CA ARG A 114 29.88 9.34 7.91
C ARG A 114 28.92 10.49 7.65
N GLY A 115 27.65 10.17 7.45
CA GLY A 115 26.62 11.16 7.24
C GLY A 115 25.23 10.56 7.46
N ARG A 116 24.32 11.42 7.90
CA ARG A 116 22.88 11.18 7.94
C ARG A 116 22.25 12.20 7.02
N PHE A 117 21.42 11.74 6.11
CA PHE A 117 20.79 12.59 5.11
C PHE A 117 19.28 12.40 5.18
N GLU A 118 18.57 13.51 5.01
CA GLU A 118 17.14 13.54 4.84
C GLU A 118 16.85 14.55 3.72
N VAL A 119 16.01 14.18 2.75
CA VAL A 119 15.76 14.99 1.54
C VAL A 119 14.35 14.74 1.01
N ASP A 120 13.71 15.74 0.40
CA ASP A 120 12.58 15.50 -0.48
C ASP A 120 13.07 15.04 -1.86
N PRO A 121 12.83 13.77 -2.26
CA PRO A 121 13.27 13.26 -3.56
C PRO A 121 12.63 13.93 -4.78
N LEU A 122 11.56 14.70 -4.57
CA LEU A 122 10.81 15.42 -5.61
C LEU A 122 11.10 16.92 -5.61
N ASP A 123 12.03 17.37 -4.76
CA ASP A 123 12.69 18.66 -4.88
C ASP A 123 14.01 18.48 -5.65
N ALA A 124 14.02 18.87 -6.93
CA ALA A 124 15.19 18.70 -7.79
C ALA A 124 16.40 19.52 -7.32
N GLU A 125 16.18 20.68 -6.69
CA GLU A 125 17.26 21.53 -6.17
C GLU A 125 17.88 20.89 -4.93
N GLU A 126 17.05 20.45 -3.98
CA GLU A 126 17.52 19.77 -2.77
C GLU A 126 18.24 18.46 -3.12
N MET A 127 17.71 17.70 -4.07
CA MET A 127 18.33 16.47 -4.59
C MET A 127 19.66 16.74 -5.29
N ALA A 128 19.80 17.82 -6.08
CA ALA A 128 21.06 18.17 -6.69
C ALA A 128 22.13 18.58 -5.65
N VAL A 129 21.74 19.36 -4.64
CA VAL A 129 22.62 19.73 -3.52
C VAL A 129 23.04 18.49 -2.73
N LEU A 130 22.12 17.57 -2.48
CA LEU A 130 22.41 16.29 -1.84
C LEU A 130 23.38 15.47 -2.70
N ASN A 131 23.10 15.26 -3.97
CA ASN A 131 23.95 14.48 -4.87
C ASN A 131 25.36 15.06 -5.01
N ASN A 132 25.48 16.39 -5.00
CA ASN A 132 26.79 17.05 -4.96
C ASN A 132 27.59 16.69 -3.70
N ARG A 133 26.93 16.47 -2.55
CA ARG A 133 27.57 15.98 -1.31
C ARG A 133 27.80 14.47 -1.34
N LEU A 134 26.91 13.70 -1.98
CA LEU A 134 27.05 12.25 -2.12
C LEU A 134 28.20 11.85 -3.07
N ALA A 135 28.56 12.73 -4.01
CA ALA A 135 29.67 12.53 -4.92
C ALA A 135 31.00 12.27 -4.18
N ASP A 136 31.24 12.94 -3.04
CA ASP A 136 32.41 12.70 -2.18
C ASP A 136 32.48 11.27 -1.62
N PHE A 137 31.33 10.59 -1.55
CA PHE A 137 31.20 9.20 -1.10
C PHE A 137 31.07 8.21 -2.27
N GLY A 138 31.10 8.69 -3.52
CA GLY A 138 30.93 7.86 -4.72
C GLY A 138 29.50 7.38 -4.93
N PHE A 139 28.49 8.13 -4.48
CA PHE A 139 27.07 7.83 -4.72
C PHE A 139 26.37 8.98 -5.44
N CYS A 140 25.39 8.62 -6.27
CA CYS A 140 24.47 9.56 -6.90
C CYS A 140 23.10 8.90 -7.04
N LEU A 141 22.05 9.62 -6.64
CA LEU A 141 20.67 9.16 -6.62
C LEU A 141 19.89 9.87 -7.73
N VAL A 142 19.27 9.12 -8.63
CA VAL A 142 18.50 9.66 -9.75
C VAL A 142 17.10 9.09 -9.71
N LEU A 143 16.10 9.97 -9.63
CA LEU A 143 14.69 9.60 -9.77
C LEU A 143 14.33 9.70 -11.25
N ASP A 144 14.02 8.57 -11.87
CA ASP A 144 13.80 8.42 -13.31
C ASP A 144 12.79 9.44 -13.86
N GLY A 145 13.25 10.30 -14.77
CA GLY A 145 12.46 11.36 -15.38
C GLY A 145 12.09 12.53 -14.46
N TYR A 146 12.48 12.52 -13.17
CA TYR A 146 12.15 13.58 -12.21
C TYR A 146 13.37 14.38 -11.73
N SER A 147 14.58 13.81 -11.73
CA SER A 147 15.79 14.54 -11.33
C SER A 147 16.29 15.52 -12.39
N PHE A 148 16.15 15.19 -13.68
CA PHE A 148 16.55 16.01 -14.83
C PHE A 148 15.79 15.58 -16.09
N GLU A 149 15.88 16.35 -17.17
CA GLU A 149 15.33 15.96 -18.48
C GLU A 149 16.29 15.02 -19.22
N GLU A 150 15.90 13.74 -19.34
CA GLU A 150 16.69 12.74 -20.05
C GLU A 150 16.67 12.99 -21.57
N SER A 151 17.78 12.71 -22.25
CA SER A 151 17.85 12.82 -23.71
C SER A 151 16.97 11.76 -24.38
N LEU A 152 15.85 12.20 -24.94
CA LEU A 152 14.98 11.37 -25.78
C LEU A 152 15.29 11.60 -27.28
N PRO A 153 14.97 10.65 -28.17
CA PRO A 153 15.15 10.86 -29.61
C PRO A 153 14.47 12.14 -30.10
N GLY A 154 15.26 13.10 -30.56
CA GLY A 154 14.79 14.40 -31.03
C GLY A 154 14.57 15.47 -29.95
N ILE A 155 14.83 15.18 -28.67
CA ILE A 155 14.76 16.13 -27.57
C ILE A 155 16.16 16.26 -26.94
N PRO A 156 16.76 17.46 -26.91
CA PRO A 156 18.03 17.65 -26.24
C PRO A 156 17.83 17.43 -24.74
N GLY A 157 18.49 16.40 -24.19
CA GLY A 157 18.53 16.16 -22.75
C GLY A 157 19.94 15.81 -22.30
N THR A 158 20.04 15.37 -21.05
CA THR A 158 21.31 14.99 -20.43
C THR A 158 21.29 13.52 -20.03
N SER A 159 22.46 12.95 -19.75
CA SER A 159 22.57 11.58 -19.25
C SER A 159 22.74 11.56 -17.74
N ALA A 160 22.42 10.45 -17.10
CA ALA A 160 22.66 10.26 -15.68
C ALA A 160 24.13 10.45 -15.30
N GLN A 161 25.07 10.06 -16.16
CA GLN A 161 26.51 10.27 -15.93
C GLN A 161 26.87 11.76 -15.90
N THR A 162 26.27 12.56 -16.78
CA THR A 162 26.48 14.01 -16.83
C THR A 162 25.85 14.68 -15.62
N TYR A 163 24.63 14.27 -15.25
CA TYR A 163 23.96 14.72 -14.03
C TYR A 163 24.79 14.40 -12.79
N CYS A 164 25.24 13.17 -12.60
CA CYS A 164 26.01 12.77 -11.43
C CYS A 164 27.40 13.44 -11.35
N ALA A 165 27.95 13.90 -12.49
CA ALA A 165 29.20 14.65 -12.51
C ALA A 165 29.04 16.14 -12.12
N ASP A 166 27.89 16.76 -12.43
CA ASP A 166 27.58 18.15 -12.08
C ASP A 166 26.06 18.30 -11.84
N PRO A 167 25.54 17.86 -10.67
CA PRO A 167 24.09 17.84 -10.44
C PRO A 167 23.47 19.23 -10.50
N ILE A 168 24.14 20.21 -9.85
CA ILE A 168 23.67 21.59 -9.75
C ILE A 168 23.68 22.28 -11.12
N GLY A 169 24.78 22.18 -11.88
CA GLY A 169 24.82 22.77 -13.21
C GLY A 169 23.87 22.06 -14.19
N THR A 170 23.62 20.77 -14.00
CA THR A 170 22.71 20.00 -14.84
C THR A 170 21.25 20.41 -14.63
N ILE A 171 20.76 20.52 -13.39
CA ILE A 171 19.36 20.95 -13.15
C ILE A 171 19.07 22.36 -13.69
N ASN A 172 20.07 23.25 -13.66
CA ASN A 172 19.94 24.61 -14.18
C ASN A 172 19.82 24.65 -15.72
N ARG A 173 20.43 23.68 -16.41
CA ARG A 173 20.44 23.59 -17.88
C ARG A 173 19.33 22.69 -18.42
N HIS A 174 19.00 21.63 -17.70
CA HIS A 174 18.08 20.56 -18.11
C HIS A 174 17.10 20.19 -16.99
N PRO A 175 16.27 21.15 -16.51
CA PRO A 175 15.28 20.86 -15.48
C PRO A 175 14.26 19.84 -16.00
N SER A 176 13.81 18.92 -15.14
CA SER A 176 12.81 17.92 -15.52
C SER A 176 11.48 18.58 -15.89
N ARG A 177 11.04 18.42 -17.14
CA ARG A 177 9.72 18.87 -17.58
C ARG A 177 8.61 18.08 -16.90
N ARG A 178 8.82 16.78 -16.70
CA ARG A 178 7.85 15.88 -16.05
C ARG A 178 7.60 16.30 -14.60
N LEU A 179 8.65 16.67 -13.87
CA LEU A 179 8.54 17.20 -12.52
C LEU A 179 7.80 18.54 -12.51
N ALA A 180 8.13 19.45 -13.43
CA ALA A 180 7.45 20.74 -13.55
C ALA A 180 5.94 20.60 -13.85
N ILE A 181 5.56 19.69 -14.74
CA ILE A 181 4.15 19.38 -15.03
C ILE A 181 3.45 18.79 -13.80
N ALA A 182 4.11 17.86 -13.10
CA ALA A 182 3.54 17.24 -11.92
C ALA A 182 3.29 18.26 -10.78
N HIS A 183 4.20 19.21 -10.57
CA HIS A 183 4.01 20.31 -9.62
C HIS A 183 2.85 21.24 -9.99
N GLN A 184 2.59 21.43 -11.28
CA GLN A 184 1.43 22.20 -11.75
C GLN A 184 0.12 21.43 -11.57
N GLN A 185 0.15 20.10 -11.59
CA GLN A 185 -1.02 19.24 -11.45
C GLN A 185 -1.31 18.91 -9.97
N ALA A 186 -1.76 19.90 -9.21
CA ALA A 186 -2.13 19.69 -7.81
C ALA A 186 -3.32 18.72 -7.62
N TRP A 187 -4.22 18.62 -8.60
CA TRP A 187 -5.45 17.83 -8.52
C TRP A 187 -5.54 16.80 -9.64
N LEU A 188 -6.20 15.67 -9.35
CA LEU A 188 -6.44 14.63 -10.35
C LEU A 188 -7.35 15.14 -11.49
N THR A 189 -8.29 16.02 -11.16
CA THR A 189 -9.26 16.56 -12.11
C THR A 189 -9.13 18.08 -12.19
N SER A 190 -9.46 18.67 -13.35
CA SER A 190 -9.45 20.13 -13.54
C SER A 190 -10.51 20.86 -12.71
N LYS A 191 -11.55 20.14 -12.27
CA LYS A 191 -12.62 20.61 -11.38
C LYS A 191 -12.72 19.63 -10.20
N PRO A 192 -11.80 19.72 -9.23
CA PRO A 192 -11.77 18.77 -8.13
C PRO A 192 -13.04 18.88 -7.29
N GLU A 193 -13.66 17.75 -7.00
CA GLU A 193 -14.69 17.71 -5.98
C GLU A 193 -14.02 17.97 -4.63
N ARG A 194 -14.37 19.09 -3.99
CA ARG A 194 -13.79 19.49 -2.69
C ARG A 194 -14.51 18.86 -1.50
N ARG A 195 -15.54 18.06 -1.75
CA ARG A 195 -16.33 17.36 -0.74
C ARG A 195 -15.78 15.96 -0.53
N GLY A 196 -15.72 15.54 0.72
CA GLY A 196 -15.20 14.23 1.09
C GLY A 196 -13.84 14.30 1.76
N ILE A 197 -13.14 13.17 1.76
CA ILE A 197 -11.81 13.07 2.36
C ILE A 197 -10.77 13.19 1.26
N LEU A 198 -9.97 14.26 1.38
CA LEU A 198 -8.90 14.55 0.45
C LEU A 198 -7.63 13.83 0.89
N TYR A 199 -7.03 13.06 -0.01
CA TYR A 199 -5.76 12.39 0.24
C TYR A 199 -4.90 12.35 -1.01
N ARG A 200 -3.63 12.01 -0.81
CA ARG A 200 -2.61 11.87 -1.85
C ARG A 200 -2.21 10.39 -1.94
N PRO A 201 -2.44 9.71 -3.07
CA PRO A 201 -2.06 8.31 -3.22
C PRO A 201 -0.55 8.18 -3.39
N ARG A 202 0.03 7.06 -2.92
CA ARG A 202 1.43 6.75 -3.21
C ARG A 202 1.59 6.31 -4.67
N ILE A 203 2.44 6.98 -5.41
CA ILE A 203 2.82 6.63 -6.78
C ILE A 203 4.18 5.93 -6.74
N PRO A 204 4.38 4.82 -7.46
CA PRO A 204 5.70 4.19 -7.58
C PRO A 204 6.59 4.98 -8.54
N TYR A 205 7.86 5.12 -8.18
CA TYR A 205 8.91 5.76 -8.96
C TYR A 205 10.12 4.83 -9.05
N SER A 206 10.86 4.90 -10.17
CA SER A 206 12.12 4.19 -10.34
C SER A 206 13.25 5.06 -9.80
N LEU A 207 13.90 4.60 -8.72
CA LEU A 207 15.10 5.19 -8.17
C LEU A 207 16.33 4.42 -8.66
N GLU A 208 17.17 5.12 -9.38
CA GLU A 208 18.45 4.65 -9.89
C GLU A 208 19.58 5.11 -8.97
N ILE A 209 20.40 4.16 -8.53
CA ILE A 209 21.55 4.40 -7.66
C ILE A 209 22.81 4.18 -8.47
N TYR A 210 23.49 5.27 -8.77
CA TYR A 210 24.78 5.29 -9.44
C TYR A 210 25.90 5.28 -8.40
N THR A 211 26.96 4.54 -8.70
CA THR A 211 28.15 4.47 -7.86
C THR A 211 29.40 4.75 -8.68
N GLN A 212 30.42 5.26 -8.00
CA GLN A 212 31.74 5.52 -8.54
C GLN A 212 32.76 4.84 -7.61
N GLU A 213 33.57 3.91 -8.13
CA GLU A 213 34.53 3.15 -7.32
C GLU A 213 35.66 4.05 -6.78
N ASP A 214 36.14 4.95 -7.64
CA ASP A 214 37.04 6.05 -7.30
C ASP A 214 36.38 7.38 -7.68
N PRO A 215 35.95 8.19 -6.70
CA PRO A 215 35.28 9.48 -6.92
C PRO A 215 35.99 10.45 -7.87
N ARG A 216 37.30 10.29 -8.08
CA ARG A 216 38.11 11.21 -8.90
C ARG A 216 38.38 10.72 -10.32
N HIS A 217 38.30 9.42 -10.55
CA HIS A 217 38.89 8.83 -11.76
C HIS A 217 37.98 7.84 -12.48
N SER A 218 36.96 7.29 -11.82
CA SER A 218 36.07 6.30 -12.44
C SER A 218 34.81 6.94 -13.02
N ALA A 219 34.19 6.29 -14.00
CA ALA A 219 32.91 6.75 -14.52
C ALA A 219 31.77 6.32 -13.58
N TRP A 220 30.69 7.10 -13.55
CA TRP A 220 29.46 6.72 -12.86
C TRP A 220 28.84 5.48 -13.49
N GLN A 221 28.56 4.47 -12.67
CA GLN A 221 27.94 3.21 -13.10
C GLN A 221 26.63 2.97 -12.36
N LEU A 222 25.59 2.57 -13.08
CA LEU A 222 24.32 2.16 -12.49
C LEU A 222 24.53 0.87 -11.69
N ARG A 223 24.34 0.95 -10.37
CA ARG A 223 24.56 -0.19 -9.45
C ARG A 223 23.26 -0.90 -9.11
N LYS A 224 22.19 -0.13 -8.92
CA LYS A 224 20.89 -0.64 -8.46
C LYS A 224 19.77 0.23 -8.99
N VAL A 225 18.70 -0.41 -9.41
CA VAL A 225 17.40 0.21 -9.65
C VAL A 225 16.45 -0.32 -8.59
N THR A 226 15.72 0.56 -7.92
CA THR A 226 14.74 0.18 -6.89
C THR A 226 13.47 0.99 -7.07
N GLU A 227 12.34 0.37 -6.80
CA GLU A 227 11.07 1.08 -6.76
C GLU A 227 10.91 1.76 -5.39
N VAL A 228 10.46 3.01 -5.39
CA VAL A 228 10.15 3.81 -4.20
C VAL A 228 8.77 4.43 -4.36
N LYS A 229 8.00 4.56 -3.27
CA LYS A 229 6.61 5.00 -3.31
C LYS A 229 6.48 6.38 -2.66
N LEU A 230 6.12 7.39 -3.45
CA LEU A 230 6.09 8.79 -3.01
C LEU A 230 4.72 9.43 -3.24
N GLU A 231 4.37 10.40 -2.39
CA GLU A 231 3.10 11.14 -2.47
C GLU A 231 3.24 12.63 -2.81
N ASN A 232 4.44 13.23 -2.75
CA ASN A 232 4.60 14.70 -2.69
C ASN A 232 4.04 15.42 -3.93
N ILE A 233 4.20 14.82 -5.12
CA ILE A 233 3.63 15.32 -6.38
C ILE A 233 2.45 14.47 -6.87
N SER A 234 1.95 13.56 -6.04
CA SER A 234 0.75 12.80 -6.39
C SER A 234 -0.45 13.74 -6.44
N PRO A 235 -1.34 13.56 -7.42
CA PRO A 235 -2.52 14.40 -7.53
C PRO A 235 -3.43 14.16 -6.34
N ILE A 236 -4.04 15.23 -5.83
CA ILE A 236 -5.02 15.13 -4.77
C ILE A 236 -6.27 14.42 -5.29
N VAL A 237 -6.69 13.40 -4.56
CA VAL A 237 -7.92 12.63 -4.79
C VAL A 237 -8.93 12.97 -3.71
N SER A 238 -10.21 13.11 -4.08
CA SER A 238 -11.31 13.22 -3.14
C SER A 238 -12.07 11.91 -3.05
N LEU A 239 -12.28 11.44 -1.82
CA LEU A 239 -13.17 10.33 -1.51
C LEU A 239 -14.49 10.87 -0.96
N GLY A 240 -15.50 10.93 -1.81
CA GLY A 240 -16.86 11.30 -1.41
C GLY A 240 -17.48 10.22 -0.53
N ILE A 241 -17.84 10.58 0.71
CA ILE A 241 -18.68 9.72 1.56
C ILE A 241 -20.13 10.15 1.36
N ASN A 242 -20.80 9.52 0.41
CA ASN A 242 -22.22 9.78 0.16
C ASN A 242 -23.08 9.15 1.26
N ARG A 243 -23.96 9.96 1.85
CA ARG A 243 -24.98 9.46 2.78
C ARG A 243 -25.98 8.63 2.01
N ALA A 244 -26.26 7.42 2.49
CA ALA A 244 -27.44 6.70 2.03
C ALA A 244 -28.67 7.35 2.69
N LEU A 245 -29.61 7.83 1.89
CA LEU A 245 -30.92 8.24 2.39
C LEU A 245 -31.70 6.97 2.77
N PHE A 246 -32.36 6.96 3.93
CA PHE A 246 -33.26 5.87 4.38
C PHE A 246 -32.61 4.50 4.68
N ALA A 247 -31.29 4.43 4.82
CA ALA A 247 -30.60 3.21 5.25
C ALA A 247 -29.52 3.54 6.27
N GLU A 248 -29.33 2.68 7.26
CA GLU A 248 -28.13 2.79 8.10
C GLU A 248 -26.93 2.46 7.22
N ALA A 249 -25.95 3.35 7.22
CA ALA A 249 -24.71 3.17 6.50
C ALA A 249 -23.55 3.39 7.48
N ARG A 250 -22.59 2.47 7.42
CA ARG A 250 -21.34 2.54 8.15
C ARG A 250 -20.21 2.53 7.16
N VAL A 251 -19.37 3.54 7.22
CA VAL A 251 -18.19 3.66 6.36
C VAL A 251 -16.98 3.64 7.27
N GLY A 252 -16.02 2.77 6.99
CA GLY A 252 -14.72 2.72 7.63
C GLY A 252 -13.63 2.93 6.61
N LEU A 253 -12.75 3.89 6.87
CA LEU A 253 -11.59 4.20 6.05
C LEU A 253 -10.36 4.00 6.90
N GLU A 254 -9.41 3.22 6.39
CA GLU A 254 -8.15 2.92 7.06
C GLU A 254 -7.01 3.50 6.24
N PHE A 255 -6.15 4.24 6.92
CA PHE A 255 -5.01 4.91 6.34
C PHE A 255 -3.73 4.41 7.01
N ASP A 256 -2.71 4.13 6.21
CA ASP A 256 -1.35 3.88 6.68
C ASP A 256 -0.49 5.09 6.35
N ALA A 257 -0.04 5.78 7.39
CA ALA A 257 0.71 7.03 7.31
C ALA A 257 0.07 8.06 6.34
N GLY A 258 -1.25 8.25 6.44
CA GLY A 258 -1.99 9.23 5.64
C GLY A 258 -2.44 8.74 4.25
N VAL A 259 -2.13 7.51 3.88
CA VAL A 259 -2.48 6.92 2.58
C VAL A 259 -3.57 5.87 2.77
N LEU A 260 -4.65 5.98 2.00
CA LEU A 260 -5.79 5.07 2.10
C LEU A 260 -5.35 3.64 1.73
N GLN A 261 -5.47 2.70 2.67
CA GLN A 261 -5.17 1.28 2.49
C GLN A 261 -6.43 0.47 2.30
N ASN A 262 -7.46 0.76 3.09
CA ASN A 262 -8.67 -0.04 3.11
C ASN A 262 -9.91 0.83 3.24
N PHE A 263 -11.00 0.34 2.67
CA PHE A 263 -12.32 0.94 2.67
C PHE A 263 -13.33 -0.16 2.94
N CYS A 264 -14.18 0.04 3.94
CA CYS A 264 -15.34 -0.81 4.16
C CYS A 264 -16.61 0.03 4.23
N LEU A 265 -17.65 -0.49 3.57
CA LEU A 265 -18.99 0.07 3.57
C LEU A 265 -19.95 -1.05 3.94
N ALA A 266 -20.77 -0.79 4.94
CA ALA A 266 -21.75 -1.76 5.39
C ALA A 266 -23.10 -1.07 5.62
N LYS A 267 -24.16 -1.68 5.08
CA LYS A 267 -25.51 -1.09 5.04
C LYS A 267 -26.53 -2.03 5.67
N SER A 268 -27.50 -1.47 6.40
CA SER A 268 -28.54 -2.27 7.05
C SER A 268 -29.60 -2.80 6.09
N SER A 269 -29.90 -2.05 5.03
CA SER A 269 -31.12 -2.18 4.24
C SER A 269 -30.84 -2.73 2.84
N GLU A 270 -30.74 -4.05 2.72
CA GLU A 270 -31.00 -4.79 1.48
C GLU A 270 -32.41 -5.40 1.58
N VAL A 271 -33.46 -4.57 1.57
CA VAL A 271 -34.79 -5.11 1.27
C VAL A 271 -34.82 -5.38 -0.23
N ALA A 272 -34.30 -6.55 -0.63
CA ALA A 272 -34.47 -7.28 -1.89
C ALA A 272 -34.50 -6.53 -3.25
N GLY A 273 -34.08 -5.27 -3.31
CA GLY A 273 -33.94 -4.50 -4.52
C GLY A 273 -32.53 -3.94 -4.59
N PHE A 274 -31.71 -4.52 -5.47
CA PHE A 274 -30.38 -4.06 -5.86
C PHE A 274 -30.40 -2.53 -6.05
N VAL A 275 -29.90 -1.78 -5.07
CA VAL A 275 -29.51 -0.39 -5.28
C VAL A 275 -28.00 -0.40 -5.20
N ASP A 276 -27.37 -0.53 -6.37
CA ASP A 276 -25.94 -0.29 -6.52
C ASP A 276 -25.69 1.16 -6.07
N ILE A 277 -24.95 1.33 -4.98
CA ILE A 277 -24.42 2.64 -4.63
C ILE A 277 -23.19 2.82 -5.51
N PRO A 278 -23.22 3.75 -6.47
CA PRO A 278 -22.04 4.00 -7.27
C PRO A 278 -20.99 4.56 -6.31
N LEU A 279 -19.95 3.77 -6.07
CA LEU A 279 -18.70 4.29 -5.56
C LEU A 279 -18.08 5.05 -6.72
N GLU A 280 -18.52 6.28 -6.95
CA GLU A 280 -17.89 7.17 -7.90
C GLU A 280 -16.56 7.63 -7.31
N ILE A 281 -15.52 6.81 -7.50
CA ILE A 281 -14.18 7.36 -7.60
C ILE A 281 -14.19 8.10 -8.93
N VAL A 282 -14.39 9.42 -8.88
CA VAL A 282 -14.31 10.26 -10.07
C VAL A 282 -12.86 10.25 -10.55
N TYR A 283 -12.52 9.25 -11.36
CA TYR A 283 -11.29 9.24 -12.14
C TYR A 283 -11.48 10.30 -13.22
N GLY A 284 -10.93 11.50 -12.97
CA GLY A 284 -10.86 12.53 -14.00
C GLY A 284 -10.17 11.96 -15.23
N ILE A 285 -10.79 12.18 -16.39
CA ILE A 285 -10.27 11.84 -17.70
C ILE A 285 -9.03 12.72 -17.96
N VAL A 286 -7.91 12.29 -17.40
CA VAL A 286 -6.55 12.68 -17.76
C VAL A 286 -5.79 11.38 -17.70
N GLU A 287 -5.04 11.07 -18.75
CA GLU A 287 -4.31 9.82 -19.00
C GLU A 287 -3.18 9.58 -17.98
N LEU A 288 -3.47 9.54 -16.69
CA LEU A 288 -2.75 8.64 -15.81
C LEU A 288 -3.14 7.24 -16.28
N PRO A 289 -2.18 6.32 -16.48
CA PRO A 289 -2.52 4.99 -16.93
C PRO A 289 -3.43 4.43 -15.84
N THR A 290 -4.72 4.28 -16.14
CA THR A 290 -5.65 3.50 -15.31
C THR A 290 -5.13 2.07 -15.18
N GLN A 291 -4.24 1.67 -16.11
CA GLN A 291 -3.39 0.51 -16.04
C GLN A 291 -2.40 0.52 -14.88
N THR A 292 -1.87 1.63 -14.37
CA THR A 292 -0.92 1.62 -13.23
C THR A 292 -1.62 1.32 -11.91
N ILE A 293 -2.80 1.90 -11.66
CA ILE A 293 -3.58 1.59 -10.45
C ILE A 293 -4.18 0.18 -10.55
N LYS A 294 -4.71 -0.20 -11.72
CA LYS A 294 -5.14 -1.60 -11.95
C LYS A 294 -3.97 -2.57 -11.88
N ALA A 295 -2.79 -2.21 -12.38
CA ALA A 295 -1.59 -3.03 -12.27
C ALA A 295 -1.09 -3.12 -10.84
N GLU A 296 -1.17 -2.08 -10.01
CA GLU A 296 -0.86 -2.20 -8.58
C GLU A 296 -1.90 -3.07 -7.86
N PHE A 297 -3.18 -2.98 -8.25
CA PHE A 297 -4.23 -3.85 -7.74
C PHE A 297 -4.02 -5.33 -8.15
N GLU A 298 -3.69 -5.56 -9.42
CA GLU A 298 -3.35 -6.87 -9.99
C GLU A 298 -2.00 -7.38 -9.47
N ARG A 299 -1.04 -6.50 -9.19
CA ARG A 299 0.28 -6.82 -8.62
C ARG A 299 0.13 -7.18 -7.15
N ALA A 300 -0.63 -6.43 -6.36
CA ALA A 300 -0.96 -6.79 -4.98
C ALA A 300 -1.67 -8.16 -4.92
N ASN A 301 -2.66 -8.38 -5.79
CA ASN A 301 -3.37 -9.66 -5.88
C ASN A 301 -2.49 -10.81 -6.39
N SER A 302 -1.64 -10.57 -7.39
CA SER A 302 -0.73 -11.59 -7.92
C SER A 302 0.41 -11.89 -6.95
N THR A 303 0.85 -10.92 -6.15
CA THR A 303 1.87 -11.16 -5.10
C THR A 303 1.26 -11.97 -3.95
N ALA A 304 0.02 -11.68 -3.55
CA ALA A 304 -0.72 -12.50 -2.59
C ALA A 304 -1.02 -13.92 -3.13
N ALA A 305 -1.42 -14.03 -4.39
CA ALA A 305 -1.62 -15.30 -5.07
C ALA A 305 -0.30 -16.08 -5.21
N LEU A 306 0.81 -15.40 -5.52
CA LEU A 306 2.14 -16.00 -5.62
C LEU A 306 2.63 -16.48 -4.25
N ALA A 307 2.46 -15.68 -3.20
CA ALA A 307 2.79 -16.08 -1.83
C ALA A 307 1.95 -17.29 -1.39
N THR A 308 0.67 -17.32 -1.73
CA THR A 308 -0.22 -18.47 -1.46
C THR A 308 0.21 -19.71 -2.25
N ALA A 309 0.56 -19.55 -3.53
CA ALA A 309 1.05 -20.63 -4.38
C ALA A 309 2.41 -21.18 -3.89
N GLN A 310 3.33 -20.32 -3.46
CA GLN A 310 4.60 -20.71 -2.85
C GLN A 310 4.38 -21.47 -1.54
N THR A 311 3.45 -21.03 -0.70
CA THR A 311 3.09 -21.72 0.55
C THR A 311 2.51 -23.10 0.27
N SER A 312 1.62 -23.22 -0.73
CA SER A 312 1.05 -24.49 -1.17
C SER A 312 2.10 -25.45 -1.75
N LEU A 313 3.07 -24.93 -2.52
CA LEU A 313 4.18 -25.72 -3.05
C LEU A 313 5.08 -26.26 -1.94
N ILE A 314 5.42 -25.41 -0.95
CA ILE A 314 6.22 -25.81 0.22
C ILE A 314 5.50 -26.91 1.02
N GLU A 315 4.19 -26.77 1.23
CA GLU A 315 3.41 -27.78 1.95
C GLU A 315 3.34 -29.09 1.16
N THR A 316 3.13 -29.02 -0.15
CA THR A 316 3.13 -30.21 -1.03
C THR A 316 4.48 -30.94 -0.99
N GLN A 317 5.60 -30.19 -0.99
CA GLN A 317 6.94 -30.76 -0.85
C GLN A 317 7.13 -31.45 0.50
N ARG A 318 6.64 -30.86 1.60
CA ARG A 318 6.68 -31.49 2.93
C ARG A 318 5.87 -32.79 2.98
N GLN A 319 4.67 -32.80 2.41
CA GLN A 319 3.84 -34.01 2.34
C GLN A 319 4.52 -35.11 1.51
N TYR A 320 5.19 -34.75 0.42
CA TYR A 320 5.95 -35.68 -0.40
C TYR A 320 7.17 -36.25 0.34
N GLU A 321 7.91 -35.43 1.08
CA GLU A 321 9.00 -35.91 1.94
C GLU A 321 8.50 -36.88 3.02
N LEU A 322 7.36 -36.58 3.67
CA LEU A 322 6.75 -37.47 4.67
C LEU A 322 6.33 -38.81 4.04
N PHE A 323 5.75 -38.78 2.84
CA PHE A 323 5.41 -39.99 2.08
C PHE A 323 6.65 -40.84 1.78
N LEU A 324 7.74 -40.22 1.30
CA LEU A 324 9.00 -40.92 1.01
C LEU A 324 9.64 -41.52 2.27
N ARG A 325 9.61 -40.80 3.40
CA ARG A 325 10.07 -41.31 4.70
C ARG A 325 9.25 -42.52 5.16
N GLY A 326 7.92 -42.45 5.01
CA GLY A 326 7.02 -43.57 5.30
C GLY A 326 7.28 -44.81 4.44
N LYS A 327 7.65 -44.62 3.16
CA LYS A 327 8.00 -45.71 2.24
C LYS A 327 9.29 -46.44 2.61
N SER A 328 10.26 -45.72 3.22
CA SER A 328 11.52 -46.32 3.68
C SER A 328 11.40 -47.16 4.97
N SER A 329 10.30 -47.04 5.69
CA SER A 329 10.12 -47.70 7.00
C SER A 329 9.33 -49.02 6.94
N ASN A 330 8.82 -49.42 5.77
CA ASN A 330 8.04 -50.65 5.59
C ASN A 330 8.56 -51.47 4.39
N VAL A 331 9.75 -52.03 4.51
CA VAL A 331 10.12 -53.28 3.81
C VAL A 331 9.63 -54.43 4.69
N GLY A 332 8.35 -54.73 4.60
CA GLY A 332 7.74 -55.78 5.40
C GLY A 332 6.27 -55.96 5.07
N THR A 333 6.00 -56.89 4.15
CA THR A 333 4.69 -57.47 3.79
C THR A 333 3.64 -56.52 3.17
N PRO A 334 3.11 -56.84 1.96
CA PRO A 334 2.05 -56.04 1.34
C PRO A 334 0.75 -56.17 2.16
N PRO A 335 0.11 -55.07 2.59
CA PRO A 335 -1.24 -55.13 3.09
C PRO A 335 -2.21 -55.37 1.91
N GLN A 336 -2.98 -56.45 2.01
CA GLN A 336 -4.19 -56.67 1.22
C GLN A 336 -5.20 -55.56 1.56
N GLY A 337 -5.17 -54.50 0.77
CA GLY A 337 -6.04 -53.34 0.95
C GLY A 337 -5.87 -52.35 -0.20
N GLY A 338 -5.87 -52.88 -1.43
CA GLY A 338 -5.87 -52.04 -2.62
C GLY A 338 -7.21 -51.32 -2.76
N ILE A 339 -7.14 -50.00 -2.93
CA ILE A 339 -8.26 -49.21 -3.45
C ILE A 339 -8.60 -49.79 -4.83
N GLN A 340 -9.75 -50.46 -4.94
CA GLN A 340 -10.27 -50.89 -6.22
C GLN A 340 -10.65 -49.66 -7.04
N ASN A 341 -9.92 -49.41 -8.11
CA ASN A 341 -10.33 -48.49 -9.16
C ASN A 341 -11.39 -49.22 -10.00
N THR A 342 -12.66 -49.17 -9.60
CA THR A 342 -13.79 -49.70 -10.37
C THR A 342 -14.10 -48.75 -11.52
N ASN A 343 -13.22 -48.68 -12.50
CA ASN A 343 -13.47 -48.17 -13.84
C ASN A 343 -12.67 -49.02 -14.84
N ALA A 344 -12.86 -50.34 -14.76
CA ALA A 344 -12.60 -51.22 -15.87
C ALA A 344 -13.86 -51.22 -16.73
N CYS A 345 -13.80 -50.66 -17.94
CA CYS A 345 -14.85 -50.80 -18.95
C CYS A 345 -14.73 -52.20 -19.58
N PRO A 346 -15.66 -53.14 -19.33
CA PRO A 346 -15.71 -54.37 -20.10
C PRO A 346 -16.55 -54.08 -21.36
N ASN A 347 -15.98 -54.40 -22.53
CA ASN A 347 -16.65 -54.41 -23.83
C ASN A 347 -16.81 -53.03 -24.52
N ASN A 348 -15.70 -52.34 -24.80
CA ASN A 348 -15.50 -51.44 -25.95
C ASN A 348 -16.63 -50.45 -26.35
N GLN A 349 -17.49 -50.02 -25.43
CA GLN A 349 -18.54 -49.05 -25.66
C GLN A 349 -18.48 -47.94 -24.60
N CYS A 350 -17.50 -47.05 -24.75
CA CYS A 350 -17.53 -45.76 -24.07
C CYS A 350 -18.35 -44.79 -24.93
N VAL A 351 -19.66 -44.71 -24.68
CA VAL A 351 -20.45 -43.57 -25.14
C VAL A 351 -20.19 -42.43 -24.17
N ALA A 352 -19.49 -41.39 -24.63
CA ALA A 352 -19.29 -40.18 -23.85
C ALA A 352 -20.65 -39.55 -23.53
N THR A 353 -21.06 -39.62 -22.27
CA THR A 353 -22.19 -38.84 -21.77
C THR A 353 -21.70 -37.43 -21.49
N PRO A 354 -22.30 -36.37 -22.06
CA PRO A 354 -21.88 -35.01 -21.76
C PRO A 354 -22.13 -34.71 -20.28
N ALA A 355 -21.12 -34.13 -19.62
CA ALA A 355 -21.14 -33.80 -18.21
C ALA A 355 -22.37 -32.96 -17.88
N THR A 356 -23.22 -33.48 -16.99
CA THR A 356 -24.33 -32.73 -16.42
C THR A 356 -23.74 -31.84 -15.33
N MET A 357 -23.69 -30.52 -15.56
CA MET A 357 -23.33 -29.56 -14.52
C MET A 357 -24.48 -29.48 -13.49
N THR A 358 -24.29 -30.12 -12.34
CA THR A 358 -25.07 -29.82 -11.15
C THR A 358 -24.66 -28.45 -10.61
N ASN A 359 -25.52 -27.45 -10.82
CA ASN A 359 -25.49 -26.18 -10.11
C ASN A 359 -25.75 -26.45 -8.62
N ASN A 360 -24.69 -26.44 -7.83
CA ASN A 360 -24.70 -26.15 -6.41
C ASN A 360 -23.25 -25.91 -6.02
N ASP A 361 -22.84 -24.65 -5.95
CA ASP A 361 -22.02 -24.13 -4.87
C ASP A 361 -21.91 -22.61 -5.01
N GLY A 362 -22.18 -21.92 -3.91
CA GLY A 362 -22.27 -20.47 -3.83
C GLY A 362 -21.00 -19.80 -4.33
N VAL A 363 -21.09 -19.19 -5.50
CA VAL A 363 -20.16 -18.15 -5.91
C VAL A 363 -20.41 -16.96 -4.98
N LYS A 364 -19.66 -16.90 -3.87
CA LYS A 364 -19.33 -15.61 -3.27
C LYS A 364 -18.75 -14.79 -4.41
N ALA A 365 -19.40 -13.68 -4.75
CA ALA A 365 -18.83 -12.70 -5.64
C ALA A 365 -17.49 -12.27 -5.03
N ALA A 366 -16.39 -12.81 -5.57
CA ALA A 366 -15.04 -12.37 -5.31
C ALA A 366 -14.87 -11.01 -5.98
N GLY A 367 -15.45 -9.98 -5.35
CA GLY A 367 -15.03 -8.61 -5.56
C GLY A 367 -13.64 -8.39 -4.94
N PRO A 368 -13.03 -7.23 -5.20
CA PRO A 368 -11.68 -6.84 -4.79
C PRO A 368 -11.52 -6.60 -3.28
N PHE A 369 -12.21 -7.35 -2.43
CA PHE A 369 -12.22 -7.18 -0.99
C PHE A 369 -11.31 -8.24 -0.37
N LEU A 370 -10.22 -7.79 0.25
CA LEU A 370 -9.61 -8.56 1.33
C LEU A 370 -10.72 -8.97 2.29
N ASP A 371 -10.73 -10.25 2.67
CA ASP A 371 -11.71 -10.79 3.59
C ASP A 371 -11.76 -9.86 4.82
N ALA A 372 -12.95 -9.37 5.18
CA ALA A 372 -13.15 -8.35 6.22
C ALA A 372 -12.59 -8.75 7.61
N THR A 373 -12.03 -9.96 7.70
CA THR A 373 -11.36 -10.56 8.84
C THR A 373 -9.99 -9.98 9.17
N GLU A 374 -9.26 -9.33 8.24
CA GLU A 374 -7.89 -8.84 8.49
C GLU A 374 -7.81 -7.38 8.97
N SER A 375 -8.72 -6.49 8.54
CA SER A 375 -8.76 -5.11 9.05
C SER A 375 -9.55 -5.07 10.36
N GLY A 376 -8.89 -4.67 11.45
CA GLY A 376 -9.52 -4.55 12.78
C GLY A 376 -10.74 -3.61 12.77
N ILE A 377 -10.65 -2.49 12.03
CA ILE A 377 -11.73 -1.51 11.92
C ILE A 377 -12.93 -2.09 11.16
N CYS A 378 -12.67 -2.74 10.02
CA CYS A 378 -13.76 -3.32 9.22
C CYS A 378 -14.42 -4.49 9.94
N LYS A 379 -13.64 -5.33 10.63
CA LYS A 379 -14.16 -6.39 11.49
C LYS A 379 -15.04 -5.85 12.62
N GLU A 380 -14.64 -4.76 13.27
CA GLU A 380 -15.44 -4.13 14.31
C GLU A 380 -16.74 -3.56 13.74
N LEU A 381 -16.69 -2.87 12.60
CA LEU A 381 -17.89 -2.34 11.93
C LEU A 381 -18.88 -3.43 11.55
N THR A 382 -18.40 -4.57 11.02
CA THR A 382 -19.24 -5.73 10.71
C THR A 382 -19.81 -6.37 11.96
N THR A 383 -19.00 -6.53 13.02
CA THR A 383 -19.45 -7.09 14.31
C THR A 383 -20.57 -6.25 14.91
N GLN A 384 -20.40 -4.93 14.95
CA GLN A 384 -21.42 -4.02 15.48
C GLN A 384 -22.70 -3.97 14.61
N LEU A 385 -22.66 -4.35 13.34
CA LEU A 385 -23.86 -4.51 12.50
C LEU A 385 -24.59 -5.81 12.80
N THR A 386 -23.86 -6.91 12.95
CA THR A 386 -24.45 -8.20 13.31
C THR A 386 -25.10 -8.17 14.69
N ALA A 387 -24.51 -7.44 15.64
CA ALA A 387 -25.08 -7.26 16.98
C ALA A 387 -26.42 -6.49 16.97
N VAL A 388 -26.61 -5.55 16.04
CA VAL A 388 -27.89 -4.83 15.89
C VAL A 388 -28.95 -5.72 15.25
N ARG A 389 -28.58 -6.58 14.29
CA ARG A 389 -29.52 -7.53 13.66
C ARG A 389 -29.93 -8.68 14.57
N ALA A 390 -29.07 -9.10 15.49
CA ALA A 390 -29.35 -10.21 16.41
C ALA A 390 -30.29 -9.83 17.56
N GLY A 391 -30.61 -8.54 17.72
CA GLY A 391 -31.59 -8.05 18.69
C GLY A 391 -32.89 -7.66 18.00
N ASP A 392 -33.80 -8.62 17.82
CA ASP A 392 -35.23 -8.35 17.65
C ASP A 392 -36.04 -9.57 18.15
N PRO A 393 -36.99 -9.43 19.09
CA PRO A 393 -37.24 -8.35 20.06
C PRO A 393 -36.57 -8.54 21.43
#